data_AF-A0A2P6VEE3-F1
#
_entry.id   AF-A0A2P6VEE3-F1
#
_cell.length_a   1.000
_cell.length_b   1.000
_cell.length_c   1.000
_cell.angle_alpha   90.00
_cell.angle_beta   90.00
_cell.angle_gamma   90.00
#
_symmetry.space_group_name_H-M   'P 1'
#
loop_
_entity.id
_entity.type
_entity.pdbx_description
1 polymer ?
#
loop_
_entity_poly.entity_id
_entity_poly.type
_entity_poly.pdbx_seq_one_letter_code
_entity_poly.pdbx_strand_id
1 'polypeptide(L)'
;MVQVLNASSIWVQLGSFCFLLSGLFGDLLLIRLSLVMAYLWMLTAAATGYPIWPNVSNPGFIGVDGITWSILNLFFHGVAFARLVWDERRVRFRDPSHERLWRFFYRRSGMGRLEFKETIKRASCETFRAGDVIMQPADTHTRLMLLVEGLATFKVRDPSGNATGDVPLVSGGCFDIGLLNVLGVYIAFEKHEHERITVTAVTDCEVVFWELEQLSVMATLCSPALSSFWRNFTLCQVGLEWYGRQYRDRPLVNARGLPEPAGVVHGTAVSSDFSDPLQSYEDPSPTLRGVLAWLPTTLAPFLPPGMRHTAMPRAGALARNRLIALGAAHRSEESMLKDEPPPLRQTSRAVLRSISRQAASLCAALAASGDAGSTGGVSPKGEDGLV
;
A
#
# COMPACT_ATOMS: atom_id res chain seq x y z
N MET A 1 30.97 -49.84 -5.03
CA MET A 1 29.99 -50.17 -3.98
C MET A 1 29.66 -48.87 -3.25
N VAL A 2 28.43 -48.35 -3.38
CA VAL A 2 28.01 -47.14 -2.66
C VAL A 2 27.59 -47.56 -1.25
N GLN A 3 28.42 -47.30 -0.25
CA GLN A 3 28.01 -47.41 1.14
C GLN A 3 27.25 -46.13 1.49
N VAL A 4 25.95 -46.28 1.76
CA VAL A 4 25.18 -45.22 2.43
C VAL A 4 25.69 -45.21 3.86
N LEU A 5 26.50 -44.20 4.20
CA LEU A 5 26.98 -43.98 5.57
C LEU A 5 25.77 -43.90 6.52
N ASN A 6 25.93 -44.41 7.74
CA ASN A 6 24.89 -44.37 8.77
C ASN A 6 24.27 -42.98 8.82
N ALA A 7 22.93 -42.92 8.83
CA ALA A 7 22.21 -41.66 8.87
C ALA A 7 22.71 -40.83 10.07
N SER A 8 22.92 -39.54 9.84
CA SER A 8 23.16 -38.57 10.91
C SER A 8 22.04 -38.69 11.96
N SER A 9 22.30 -38.29 13.21
CA SER A 9 21.28 -38.37 14.27
C SER A 9 19.97 -37.68 13.85
N ILE A 10 18.87 -38.12 14.48
CA ILE A 10 17.55 -37.52 14.29
C ILE A 10 17.57 -36.00 14.50
N TRP A 11 18.37 -35.50 15.45
CA TRP A 11 18.55 -34.07 15.70
C TRP A 11 19.14 -33.33 14.49
N VAL A 12 20.18 -33.89 13.87
CA VAL A 12 20.80 -33.32 12.66
C VAL A 12 19.85 -33.40 11.46
N GLN A 13 19.05 -34.47 11.35
CA GLN A 13 18.04 -34.60 10.30
C GLN A 13 16.93 -33.55 10.45
N LEU A 14 16.41 -33.34 11.67
CA LEU A 14 15.44 -32.28 11.97
C LEU A 14 16.02 -30.89 11.71
N GLY A 15 17.28 -30.64 12.11
CA GLY A 15 18.00 -29.41 11.77
C GLY A 15 18.10 -29.19 10.26
N SER A 16 18.49 -30.23 9.52
CA SER A 16 18.59 -30.21 8.05
C SER A 16 17.24 -29.95 7.38
N PHE A 17 16.16 -30.54 7.89
CA PHE A 17 14.80 -30.27 7.43
C PHE A 17 14.41 -28.80 7.66
N CYS A 18 14.70 -28.23 8.83
CA CYS A 18 14.44 -26.81 9.10
C CYS A 18 15.30 -25.88 8.22
N PHE A 19 16.57 -26.23 7.96
CA PHE A 19 17.39 -25.50 6.98
C PHE A 19 16.78 -25.57 5.57
N LEU A 20 16.30 -26.73 5.15
CA LEU A 20 15.57 -26.88 3.88
C LEU A 20 14.34 -25.97 3.83
N LEU A 21 13.49 -25.98 4.87
CA LEU A 21 12.34 -25.09 4.96
C LEU A 21 12.73 -23.61 4.84
N SER A 22 13.85 -23.20 5.45
CA SER A 22 14.34 -21.82 5.33
C SER A 22 14.75 -21.45 3.88
N GLY A 23 15.16 -22.42 3.06
CA GLY A 23 15.44 -22.22 1.64
C GLY A 23 14.19 -22.29 0.75
N LEU A 24 13.11 -22.93 1.22
CA LEU A 24 11.85 -23.04 0.48
C LEU A 24 10.92 -21.84 0.69
N PHE A 25 10.96 -21.22 1.87
CA PHE A 25 10.15 -20.04 2.16
C PHE A 25 10.75 -18.78 1.55
N GLY A 26 9.91 -17.95 0.91
CA GLY A 26 10.25 -16.60 0.46
C GLY A 26 9.87 -15.50 1.45
N ASP A 27 9.20 -15.86 2.55
CA ASP A 27 8.78 -14.94 3.59
C ASP A 27 9.83 -14.84 4.70
N LEU A 28 10.22 -13.61 5.05
CA LEU A 28 11.32 -13.36 5.99
C LEU A 28 11.03 -13.88 7.40
N LEU A 29 9.78 -13.78 7.89
CA LEU A 29 9.42 -14.26 9.22
C LEU A 29 9.53 -15.79 9.29
N LEU A 30 9.02 -16.50 8.28
CA LEU A 30 9.11 -17.97 8.20
C LEU A 30 10.54 -18.46 7.99
N ILE A 31 11.35 -17.76 7.21
CA ILE A 31 12.78 -18.03 7.07
C ILE A 31 13.45 -17.94 8.44
N ARG A 32 13.23 -16.85 9.19
CA ARG A 32 13.85 -16.66 10.52
C ARG A 32 13.36 -17.70 11.53
N LEU A 33 12.06 -18.03 11.54
CA LEU A 33 11.51 -19.11 12.37
C LEU A 33 12.19 -20.44 12.07
N SER A 34 12.32 -20.80 10.79
CA SER A 34 12.93 -22.05 10.36
C SER A 34 14.41 -22.13 10.79
N LEU A 35 15.16 -21.02 10.68
CA LEU A 35 16.54 -20.95 11.14
C LEU A 35 16.66 -21.08 12.66
N VAL A 36 15.79 -20.41 13.44
CA VAL A 36 15.72 -20.57 14.90
C VAL A 36 15.53 -22.05 15.27
N MET A 37 14.57 -22.72 14.64
CA MET A 37 14.31 -24.14 14.86
C MET A 37 15.51 -25.01 14.45
N ALA A 38 16.14 -24.72 13.32
CA ALA A 38 17.33 -25.45 12.85
C ALA A 38 18.47 -25.39 13.89
N TYR A 39 18.77 -24.20 14.42
CA TYR A 39 19.83 -24.04 15.41
C TYR A 39 19.47 -24.58 16.79
N LEU A 40 18.18 -24.62 17.16
CA LEU A 40 17.74 -25.38 18.35
C LEU A 40 18.05 -26.87 18.20
N TRP A 41 17.76 -27.47 17.04
CA TRP A 41 18.07 -28.88 16.80
C TRP A 41 19.57 -29.15 16.73
N MET A 42 20.37 -28.25 16.13
CA MET A 42 21.83 -28.37 16.13
C MET A 42 22.42 -28.24 17.53
N LEU A 43 21.87 -27.35 18.37
CA LEU A 43 22.25 -27.24 19.78
C LEU A 43 21.96 -28.54 20.53
N THR A 44 20.77 -29.12 20.33
CA THR A 44 20.43 -30.44 20.90
C THR A 44 21.36 -31.53 20.41
N ALA A 45 21.69 -31.56 19.12
CA ALA A 45 22.63 -32.52 18.55
C ALA A 45 24.02 -32.42 19.21
N ALA A 46 24.53 -31.20 19.38
CA ALA A 46 25.84 -30.95 19.99
C ALA A 46 25.87 -31.27 21.49
N ALA A 47 24.79 -30.92 22.22
CA ALA A 47 24.63 -31.19 23.65
C ALA A 47 24.46 -32.69 23.96
N THR A 48 23.89 -33.46 23.02
CA THR A 48 23.74 -34.92 23.14
C THR A 48 24.93 -35.71 22.58
N GLY A 49 25.99 -35.02 22.16
CA GLY A 49 27.24 -35.66 21.75
C GLY A 49 27.29 -36.16 20.29
N TYR A 50 26.52 -35.53 19.40
CA TYR A 50 26.37 -35.92 17.99
C TYR A 50 26.18 -37.43 17.81
N PRO A 51 25.10 -38.00 18.36
CA PRO A 51 24.89 -39.43 18.27
C PRO A 51 24.71 -39.86 16.80
N ILE A 52 25.00 -41.13 16.53
CA ILE A 52 24.77 -41.77 15.23
C ILE A 52 23.50 -42.59 15.35
N TRP A 53 22.59 -42.49 14.37
CA TRP A 53 21.35 -43.25 14.37
C TRP A 53 21.62 -44.77 14.51
N PRO A 54 20.85 -45.50 15.33
CA PRO A 54 19.61 -45.11 16.02
C PRO A 54 19.78 -44.47 17.40
N ASN A 55 21.01 -44.19 17.83
CA ASN A 55 21.24 -43.59 19.14
C ASN A 55 20.73 -42.14 19.18
N VAL A 56 20.17 -41.75 20.32
CA VAL A 56 19.66 -40.38 20.58
C VAL A 56 20.58 -39.56 21.48
N SER A 57 21.58 -40.20 22.09
CA SER A 57 22.63 -39.59 22.91
C SER A 57 23.94 -40.37 22.81
N ASN A 58 25.04 -39.65 23.05
CA ASN A 58 26.40 -40.16 23.16
C ASN A 58 27.04 -39.51 24.40
N PRO A 59 26.82 -40.06 25.61
CA PRO A 59 27.16 -39.38 26.87
C PRO A 59 28.67 -39.18 27.07
N GLY A 60 29.53 -39.85 26.30
CA GLY A 60 30.98 -39.70 26.37
C GLY A 60 31.53 -38.49 25.60
N PHE A 61 30.67 -37.72 24.90
CA PHE A 61 31.10 -36.62 24.04
C PHE A 61 30.14 -35.44 24.15
N ILE A 62 30.67 -34.22 24.16
CA ILE A 62 29.90 -32.98 24.03
C ILE A 62 30.59 -32.12 22.98
N GLY A 63 29.83 -31.66 21.98
CA GLY A 63 30.33 -30.81 20.92
C GLY A 63 30.39 -29.35 21.34
N VAL A 64 31.41 -28.94 22.12
CA VAL A 64 31.54 -27.56 22.62
C VAL A 64 31.48 -26.51 21.51
N ASP A 65 32.19 -26.74 20.40
CA ASP A 65 32.17 -25.85 19.23
C ASP A 65 30.76 -25.72 18.64
N GLY A 66 30.06 -26.86 18.48
CA GLY A 66 28.68 -26.90 18.01
C GLY A 66 27.70 -26.15 18.91
N ILE A 67 27.87 -26.27 20.23
CA ILE A 67 27.09 -25.53 21.23
C ILE A 67 27.34 -24.03 21.06
N THR A 68 28.61 -23.60 21.04
CA THR A 68 28.97 -22.19 20.91
C THR A 68 28.38 -21.56 19.65
N TRP A 69 28.58 -22.19 18.48
CA TRP A 69 28.04 -21.66 17.22
C TRP A 69 26.51 -21.69 17.18
N SER A 70 25.87 -22.73 17.71
CA SER A 70 24.41 -22.80 17.74
C SER A 70 23.82 -21.71 18.63
N ILE A 71 24.43 -21.43 19.79
CA ILE A 71 24.00 -20.34 20.69
C ILE A 71 24.14 -18.97 20.00
N LEU A 72 25.28 -18.69 19.37
CA LEU A 72 25.48 -17.41 18.68
C LEU A 72 24.46 -17.20 17.55
N ASN A 73 24.26 -18.22 16.71
CA ASN A 73 23.27 -18.15 15.63
C ASN A 73 21.83 -18.03 16.17
N LEU A 74 21.50 -18.79 17.22
CA LEU A 74 20.20 -18.73 17.88
C LEU A 74 19.92 -17.34 18.45
N PHE A 75 20.93 -16.67 19.03
CA PHE A 75 20.80 -15.31 19.53
C PHE A 75 20.44 -14.33 18.40
N PHE A 76 21.23 -14.29 17.32
CA PHE A 76 20.98 -13.35 16.23
C PHE A 76 19.67 -13.64 15.48
N HIS A 77 19.37 -14.90 15.19
CA HIS A 77 18.12 -15.28 14.54
C HIS A 77 16.91 -15.13 15.46
N GLY A 78 17.06 -15.42 16.74
CA GLY A 78 16.02 -15.25 17.76
C GLY A 78 15.64 -13.79 17.94
N VAL A 79 16.63 -12.88 18.03
CA VAL A 79 16.37 -11.42 18.08
C VAL A 79 15.68 -10.94 16.81
N ALA A 80 16.14 -11.36 15.63
CA ALA A 80 15.51 -10.98 14.37
C ALA A 80 14.07 -11.51 14.25
N PHE A 81 13.85 -12.78 14.61
CA PHE A 81 12.53 -13.40 14.64
C PHE A 81 11.59 -12.68 15.61
N ALA A 82 12.04 -12.43 16.84
CA ALA A 82 11.25 -11.72 17.84
C ALA A 82 10.85 -10.32 17.38
N ARG A 83 11.74 -9.59 16.69
CA ARG A 83 11.40 -8.30 16.08
C ARG A 83 10.32 -8.42 15.01
N LEU A 84 10.43 -9.40 14.11
CA LEU A 84 9.41 -9.61 13.07
C LEU A 84 8.05 -10.01 13.66
N VAL A 85 8.04 -10.89 14.66
CA VAL A 85 6.80 -11.23 15.40
C VAL A 85 6.22 -10.00 16.10
N TRP A 86 7.07 -9.14 16.64
CA TRP A 86 6.65 -7.89 17.26
C TRP A 86 6.09 -6.89 16.26
N ASP A 87 6.60 -6.86 15.04
CA ASP A 87 6.12 -5.98 13.96
C ASP A 87 4.72 -6.41 13.48
N GLU A 88 4.39 -7.71 13.54
CA GLU A 88 3.06 -8.26 13.24
C GLU A 88 1.99 -7.94 14.31
N ARG A 89 2.38 -7.28 15.41
CA ARG A 89 1.42 -6.91 16.46
C ARG A 89 0.33 -6.00 15.90
N ARG A 90 -0.90 -6.22 16.35
CA ARG A 90 -2.04 -5.38 15.96
C ARG A 90 -1.87 -3.95 16.50
N VAL A 91 -1.45 -3.03 15.64
CA VAL A 91 -1.41 -1.60 15.94
C VAL A 91 -2.84 -1.06 15.92
N ARG A 92 -3.22 -0.31 16.95
CA ARG A 92 -4.48 0.44 17.01
C ARG A 92 -4.16 1.91 17.23
N PHE A 93 -4.82 2.80 16.49
CA PHE A 93 -4.75 4.22 16.76
C PHE A 93 -5.70 4.58 17.90
N ARG A 94 -5.25 5.46 18.80
CA ARG A 94 -6.08 5.96 19.90
C ARG A 94 -7.07 7.01 19.39
N ASP A 95 -6.62 7.83 18.46
CA ASP A 95 -7.43 8.87 17.84
C ASP A 95 -8.17 8.32 16.61
N PRO A 96 -9.53 8.43 16.57
CA PRO A 96 -10.31 8.10 15.38
C PRO A 96 -9.86 8.84 14.11
N SER A 97 -9.35 10.08 14.23
CA SER A 97 -8.84 10.86 13.10
C SER A 97 -7.68 10.14 12.40
N HIS A 98 -6.76 9.57 13.17
CA HIS A 98 -5.62 8.80 12.66
C HIS A 98 -6.06 7.51 11.98
N GLU A 99 -7.13 6.85 12.44
CA GLU A 99 -7.66 5.66 11.75
C GLU A 99 -8.30 6.05 10.41
N ARG A 100 -9.01 7.18 10.32
CA ARG A 100 -9.54 7.71 9.04
C ARG A 100 -8.40 8.01 8.07
N LEU A 101 -7.37 8.71 8.53
CA LEU A 101 -6.20 9.05 7.72
C LEU A 101 -5.40 7.81 7.31
N TRP A 102 -5.26 6.82 8.20
CA TRP A 102 -4.64 5.55 7.85
C TRP A 102 -5.41 4.84 6.74
N ARG A 103 -6.75 4.76 6.78
CA ARG A 103 -7.54 4.14 5.70
C ARG A 103 -7.28 4.80 4.36
N PHE A 104 -7.18 6.12 4.35
CA PHE A 104 -6.85 6.89 3.15
C PHE A 104 -5.49 6.49 2.57
N PHE A 105 -4.43 6.46 3.40
CA PHE A 105 -3.10 6.03 2.97
C PHE A 105 -3.06 4.55 2.57
N TYR A 106 -3.74 3.68 3.31
CA TYR A 106 -3.84 2.26 3.02
C TYR A 106 -4.52 2.01 1.67
N ARG A 107 -5.61 2.72 1.37
CA ARG A 107 -6.30 2.63 0.08
C ARG A 107 -5.45 3.17 -1.07
N ARG A 108 -4.75 4.28 -0.88
CA ARG A 108 -3.97 4.91 -1.96
C ARG A 108 -2.58 4.30 -2.19
N SER A 109 -2.01 3.62 -1.19
CA SER A 109 -0.63 3.10 -1.28
C SER A 109 -0.41 1.70 -0.73
N GLY A 110 -1.35 1.15 0.05
CA GLY A 110 -1.17 -0.10 0.79
C GLY A 110 -0.40 0.05 2.11
N MET A 111 -0.19 1.29 2.60
CA MET A 111 0.60 1.55 3.81
C MET A 111 0.02 0.85 5.06
N GLY A 112 0.83 0.00 5.67
CA GLY A 112 0.50 -0.69 6.92
C GLY A 112 0.35 0.28 8.09
N ARG A 113 -0.29 -0.17 9.17
CA ARG A 113 -0.49 0.67 10.37
C ARG A 113 0.82 1.02 11.06
N LEU A 114 1.83 0.16 10.99
CA LEU A 114 3.15 0.39 11.59
C LEU A 114 3.85 1.57 10.89
N GLU A 115 3.93 1.53 9.55
CA GLU A 115 4.55 2.59 8.75
C GLU A 115 3.74 3.89 8.80
N PHE A 116 2.41 3.78 8.82
CA PHE A 116 1.57 4.95 8.98
C PHE A 116 1.75 5.61 10.35
N LYS A 117 2.02 4.84 11.41
CA LYS A 117 2.34 5.40 12.73
C LYS A 117 3.60 6.28 12.68
N GLU A 118 4.61 5.88 11.92
CA GLU A 118 5.80 6.70 11.69
C GLU A 118 5.48 7.94 10.83
N THR A 119 4.55 7.81 9.89
CA THR A 119 4.09 8.92 9.03
C THR A 119 3.35 10.00 9.82
N ILE A 120 2.36 9.59 10.62
CA ILE A 120 1.51 10.53 11.37
C ILE A 120 2.24 11.16 12.56
N LYS A 121 3.22 10.45 13.15
CA LYS A 121 4.09 11.01 14.21
C LYS A 121 4.83 12.29 13.76
N ARG A 122 5.00 12.46 12.45
CA ARG A 122 5.77 13.54 11.83
C ARG A 122 4.90 14.54 11.07
N ALA A 123 3.58 14.43 11.23
CA ALA A 123 2.64 15.36 10.63
C ALA A 123 2.16 16.39 11.65
N SER A 124 1.77 17.58 11.17
CA SER A 124 0.91 18.48 11.92
C SER A 124 -0.50 18.47 11.34
N CYS A 125 -1.52 18.50 12.20
CA CYS A 125 -2.92 18.61 11.79
C CYS A 125 -3.42 19.98 12.24
N GLU A 126 -3.93 20.77 11.30
CA GLU A 126 -4.44 22.11 11.58
C GLU A 126 -5.81 22.31 10.94
N THR A 127 -6.63 23.14 11.59
CA THR A 127 -7.98 23.47 11.13
C THR A 127 -8.03 24.94 10.72
N PHE A 128 -8.60 25.21 9.56
CA PHE A 128 -8.73 26.56 8.99
C PHE A 128 -10.21 26.88 8.82
N ARG A 129 -10.60 28.13 9.06
CA ARG A 129 -11.95 28.60 8.78
C ARG A 129 -12.09 29.02 7.34
N ALA A 130 -13.31 29.05 6.84
CA ALA A 130 -13.61 29.64 5.54
C ALA A 130 -13.03 31.07 5.42
N GLY A 131 -12.26 31.33 4.37
CA GLY A 131 -11.56 32.58 4.11
C GLY A 131 -10.11 32.62 4.60
N ASP A 132 -9.68 31.69 5.46
CA ASP A 132 -8.31 31.65 5.97
C ASP A 132 -7.32 31.25 4.86
N VAL A 133 -6.11 31.83 4.93
CA VAL A 133 -5.00 31.43 4.06
C VAL A 133 -4.33 30.20 4.67
N ILE A 134 -4.45 29.07 3.98
CA ILE A 134 -3.88 27.78 4.41
C ILE A 134 -2.37 27.75 4.10
N MET A 135 -1.97 28.30 2.95
CA MET A 135 -0.56 28.33 2.53
C MET A 135 -0.23 29.68 1.91
N GLN A 136 0.84 30.31 2.41
CA GLN A 136 1.38 31.52 1.81
C GLN A 136 2.42 31.18 0.76
N PRO A 137 2.74 32.11 -0.16
CA PRO A 137 3.81 31.90 -1.14
C PRO A 137 5.16 31.50 -0.54
N ALA A 138 5.49 32.00 0.66
CA ALA A 138 6.73 31.67 1.37
C ALA A 138 6.80 30.21 1.84
N ASP A 139 5.65 29.55 1.99
CA ASP A 139 5.55 28.15 2.42
C ASP A 139 5.62 27.18 1.23
N THR A 140 5.66 27.71 0.00
CA THR A 140 5.84 26.88 -1.19
C THR A 140 7.20 26.19 -1.10
N HIS A 141 7.26 24.88 -1.37
CA HIS A 141 8.44 24.02 -1.31
C HIS A 141 8.95 23.66 0.08
N THR A 142 8.24 24.02 1.15
CA THR A 142 8.66 23.66 2.50
C THR A 142 7.74 22.65 3.16
N ARG A 143 6.47 22.56 2.70
CA ARG A 143 5.44 21.71 3.32
C ARG A 143 4.60 20.97 2.29
N LEU A 144 4.55 19.65 2.42
CA LEU A 144 3.56 18.83 1.74
C LEU A 144 2.24 18.92 2.48
N MET A 145 1.14 19.13 1.76
CA MET A 145 -0.18 19.27 2.36
C MET A 145 -1.14 18.21 1.84
N LEU A 146 -2.04 17.76 2.71
CA LEU A 146 -3.18 16.94 2.37
C LEU A 146 -4.44 17.59 2.93
N LEU A 147 -5.38 17.93 2.05
CA LEU A 147 -6.71 18.40 2.46
C LEU A 147 -7.55 17.19 2.87
N VAL A 148 -7.87 17.07 4.17
CA VAL A 148 -8.66 15.96 4.71
C VAL A 148 -10.14 16.26 4.57
N GLU A 149 -10.57 17.43 5.01
CA GLU A 149 -11.97 17.86 4.99
C GLU A 149 -12.07 19.30 4.47
N GLY A 150 -13.18 19.62 3.81
CA GLY A 150 -13.45 20.94 3.25
C GLY A 150 -13.09 21.11 1.77
N LEU A 151 -13.18 22.35 1.32
CA LEU A 151 -12.86 22.82 -0.02
C LEU A 151 -11.88 23.99 0.11
N ALA A 152 -10.78 23.92 -0.61
CA ALA A 152 -9.84 25.02 -0.76
C ALA A 152 -9.71 25.40 -2.24
N THR A 153 -9.13 26.56 -2.51
CA THR A 153 -8.74 26.98 -3.85
C THR A 153 -7.29 27.38 -3.84
N PHE A 154 -6.55 27.02 -4.88
CA PHE A 154 -5.19 27.51 -5.05
C PHE A 154 -5.06 28.40 -6.27
N LYS A 155 -4.22 29.43 -6.12
CA LYS A 155 -3.86 30.40 -7.14
C LYS A 155 -2.37 30.31 -7.38
N VAL A 156 -1.98 30.01 -8.62
CA VAL A 156 -0.59 30.09 -9.04
C VAL A 156 -0.38 31.47 -9.66
N ARG A 157 0.62 32.21 -9.19
CA ARG A 157 1.05 33.44 -9.87
C ARG A 157 2.28 33.13 -10.69
N ASP A 158 2.22 33.47 -11.98
CA ASP A 158 3.38 33.38 -12.87
C ASP A 158 4.45 34.42 -12.46
N PRO A 159 5.69 34.32 -12.99
CA PRO A 159 6.74 35.30 -12.71
C PRO A 159 6.41 36.72 -13.16
N SER A 160 5.47 36.89 -14.11
CA SER A 160 4.96 38.18 -14.57
C SER A 160 3.86 38.76 -13.67
N GLY A 161 3.45 38.03 -12.63
CA GLY A 161 2.43 38.41 -11.67
C GLY A 161 0.99 38.07 -12.07
N ASN A 162 0.76 37.45 -13.24
CA ASN A 162 -0.57 37.02 -13.66
C ASN A 162 -0.98 35.79 -12.83
N ALA A 163 -2.18 35.85 -12.27
CA ALA A 163 -2.75 34.71 -11.57
C ALA A 163 -3.39 33.74 -12.58
N THR A 164 -3.10 32.46 -12.45
CA THR A 164 -3.95 31.41 -13.01
C THR A 164 -5.32 31.48 -12.35
N GLY A 165 -6.36 31.02 -13.06
CA GLY A 165 -7.69 30.89 -12.47
C GLY A 165 -7.69 30.03 -11.21
N ASP A 166 -8.69 30.25 -10.35
CA ASP A 166 -8.87 29.54 -9.09
C ASP A 166 -9.11 28.06 -9.37
N VAL A 167 -8.16 27.21 -8.98
CA VAL A 167 -8.30 25.76 -9.13
C VAL A 167 -8.83 25.20 -7.81
N PRO A 168 -9.98 24.50 -7.81
CA PRO A 168 -10.51 23.89 -6.60
C PRO A 168 -9.64 22.71 -6.16
N LEU A 169 -9.41 22.63 -4.85
CA LEU A 169 -8.78 21.51 -4.16
C LEU A 169 -9.82 20.91 -3.22
N VAL A 170 -10.15 19.64 -3.45
CA VAL A 170 -11.17 18.90 -2.68
C VAL A 170 -10.52 17.92 -1.71
N SER A 171 -11.33 17.37 -0.79
CA SER A 171 -10.91 16.33 0.15
C SER A 171 -10.15 15.19 -0.55
N GLY A 172 -9.00 14.81 0.02
CA GLY A 172 -8.06 13.83 -0.52
C GLY A 172 -7.04 14.41 -1.51
N GLY A 173 -7.18 15.67 -1.90
CA GLY A 173 -6.21 16.39 -2.72
C GLY A 173 -4.92 16.67 -1.96
N CYS A 174 -3.78 16.42 -2.61
CA CYS A 174 -2.47 16.81 -2.10
C CYS A 174 -1.99 18.07 -2.80
N PHE A 175 -1.31 18.92 -2.04
CA PHE A 175 -0.64 20.09 -2.57
C PHE A 175 0.87 19.99 -2.33
N ASP A 176 1.63 20.59 -3.24
CA ASP A 176 3.09 20.51 -3.30
C ASP A 176 3.65 19.07 -3.36
N ILE A 177 2.99 18.25 -4.19
CA ILE A 177 3.37 16.84 -4.39
C ILE A 177 4.82 16.68 -4.86
N GLY A 178 5.42 17.72 -5.47
CA GLY A 178 6.83 17.75 -5.87
C GLY A 178 7.81 17.53 -4.72
N LEU A 179 7.42 17.82 -3.47
CA LEU A 179 8.26 17.52 -2.30
C LEU A 179 8.48 16.02 -2.09
N LEU A 180 7.62 15.17 -2.66
CA LEU A 180 7.79 13.72 -2.66
C LEU A 180 8.99 13.26 -3.52
N ASN A 181 9.67 14.18 -4.23
CA ASN A 181 10.97 13.92 -4.86
C ASN A 181 12.03 13.48 -3.84
N VAL A 182 11.96 13.94 -2.59
CA VAL A 182 12.86 13.48 -1.51
C VAL A 182 12.70 11.98 -1.20
N LEU A 183 11.55 11.39 -1.55
CA LEU A 183 11.23 9.98 -1.37
C LEU A 183 11.51 9.15 -2.64
N GLY A 184 12.16 9.75 -3.64
CA GLY A 184 12.61 9.09 -4.87
C GLY A 184 11.52 8.95 -5.94
N VAL A 185 10.43 9.72 -5.90
CA VAL A 185 9.56 9.91 -7.06
C VAL A 185 10.12 11.05 -7.88
N TYR A 186 10.56 10.87 -9.13
CA TYR A 186 10.88 12.05 -9.94
C TYR A 186 9.60 12.64 -10.52
N ILE A 187 9.09 13.69 -9.89
CA ILE A 187 7.98 14.48 -10.41
C ILE A 187 8.58 15.67 -11.15
N ALA A 188 8.61 15.58 -12.48
CA ALA A 188 9.22 16.58 -13.39
C ALA A 188 8.43 17.90 -13.50
N PHE A 189 7.52 18.18 -12.56
CA PHE A 189 6.98 19.53 -12.39
C PHE A 189 8.05 20.34 -11.66
N GLU A 190 9.11 20.71 -12.38
CA GLU A 190 10.05 21.74 -11.92
C GLU A 190 9.24 23.01 -11.75
N LYS A 191 8.73 23.20 -10.54
CA LYS A 191 8.14 24.46 -10.14
C LYS A 191 9.25 25.50 -10.23
N HIS A 192 8.98 26.58 -10.96
CA HIS A 192 9.95 27.65 -11.07
C HIS A 192 10.22 28.25 -9.69
N GLU A 193 11.47 28.64 -9.40
CA GLU A 193 11.87 29.28 -8.13
C GLU A 193 11.03 30.52 -7.78
N HIS A 194 10.32 31.09 -8.77
CA HIS A 194 9.46 32.25 -8.62
C HIS A 194 7.96 31.92 -8.63
N GLU A 195 7.58 30.66 -8.71
CA GLU A 195 6.18 30.25 -8.67
C GLU A 195 5.63 30.49 -7.27
N ARG A 196 4.73 31.46 -7.16
CA ARG A 196 4.12 31.84 -5.88
C ARG A 196 2.74 31.26 -5.81
N ILE A 197 2.53 30.35 -4.86
CA ILE A 197 1.25 29.68 -4.72
C ILE A 197 0.59 30.12 -3.44
N THR A 198 -0.70 30.44 -3.52
CA THR A 198 -1.52 30.75 -2.36
C THR A 198 -2.69 29.80 -2.32
N VAL A 199 -2.91 29.17 -1.17
CA VAL A 199 -4.05 28.27 -0.94
C VAL A 199 -4.96 28.95 0.09
N THR A 200 -6.23 29.10 -0.25
CA THR A 200 -7.25 29.72 0.60
C THR A 200 -8.39 28.75 0.85
N ALA A 201 -8.82 28.66 2.10
CA ALA A 201 -9.97 27.86 2.52
C ALA A 201 -11.26 28.49 1.98
N VAL A 202 -12.07 27.73 1.24
CA VAL A 202 -13.39 28.16 0.77
C VAL A 202 -14.45 27.80 1.80
N THR A 203 -14.31 26.63 2.43
CA THR A 203 -15.09 26.20 3.60
C THR A 203 -14.16 26.05 4.80
N ASP A 204 -14.70 25.70 5.96
CA ASP A 204 -13.87 25.18 7.04
C ASP A 204 -13.12 23.93 6.54
N CYS A 205 -11.82 23.86 6.83
CA CYS A 205 -10.91 22.85 6.30
C CYS A 205 -10.13 22.17 7.43
N GLU A 206 -9.94 20.85 7.31
CA GLU A 206 -8.96 20.09 8.10
C GLU A 206 -7.80 19.71 7.17
N VAL A 207 -6.58 20.12 7.53
CA VAL A 207 -5.39 19.94 6.69
C VAL A 207 -4.28 19.27 7.48
N VAL A 208 -3.60 18.32 6.83
CA VAL A 208 -2.44 17.64 7.39
C VAL A 208 -1.20 18.06 6.62
N PHE A 209 -0.15 18.44 7.35
CA PHE A 209 1.11 18.92 6.80
C PHE A 209 2.26 17.99 7.15
N TRP A 210 3.23 17.89 6.24
CA TRP A 210 4.55 17.35 6.50
C TRP A 210 5.61 18.33 6.03
N GLU A 211 6.43 18.81 6.95
CA GLU A 211 7.57 19.67 6.63
C GLU A 211 8.64 18.89 5.86
N LEU A 212 9.41 19.57 5.02
CA LEU A 212 10.46 18.97 4.20
C LEU A 212 11.50 18.23 5.05
N GLU A 213 11.86 18.76 6.21
CA GLU A 213 12.78 18.10 7.15
C GLU A 213 12.20 16.76 7.62
N GLN A 214 10.89 16.71 7.91
CA GLN A 214 10.22 15.49 8.33
C GLN A 214 10.10 14.47 7.19
N LEU A 215 9.83 14.93 5.97
CA LEU A 215 9.87 14.09 4.76
C LEU A 215 11.27 13.51 4.53
N SER A 216 12.33 14.30 4.73
CA SER A 216 13.72 13.87 4.64
C SER A 216 14.08 12.83 5.70
N VAL A 217 13.63 13.02 6.95
CA VAL A 217 13.78 12.01 8.02
C VAL A 217 13.06 10.71 7.64
N MET A 218 11.85 10.79 7.08
CA MET A 218 11.13 9.60 6.60
C MET A 218 11.85 8.90 5.45
N ALA A 219 12.53 9.65 4.57
CA ALA A 219 13.27 9.11 3.45
C ALA A 219 14.57 8.40 3.87
N THR A 220 15.24 8.90 4.92
CA THR A 220 16.63 8.52 5.25
C THR A 220 16.76 7.70 6.54
N LEU A 221 15.90 7.93 7.53
CA LEU A 221 16.03 7.34 8.88
C LEU A 221 14.89 6.36 9.23
N CYS A 222 13.81 6.33 8.46
CA CYS A 222 12.71 5.38 8.64
C CYS A 222 12.89 4.11 7.80
N SER A 223 11.96 3.15 7.97
CA SER A 223 11.94 1.93 7.17
C SER A 223 11.92 2.26 5.67
N PRO A 224 12.73 1.60 4.83
CA PRO A 224 12.73 1.81 3.38
C PRO A 224 11.40 1.46 2.71
N ALA A 225 10.53 0.70 3.39
CA ALA A 225 9.17 0.46 2.96
C ALA A 225 8.36 1.76 2.88
N LEU A 226 8.63 2.72 3.77
CA LEU A 226 7.90 3.98 3.86
C LEU A 226 8.02 4.81 2.57
N SER A 227 9.23 4.98 2.05
CA SER A 227 9.46 5.65 0.77
C SER A 227 8.78 4.93 -0.40
N SER A 228 8.63 3.61 -0.32
CA SER A 228 7.91 2.83 -1.34
C SER A 228 6.40 3.08 -1.28
N PHE A 229 5.82 3.17 -0.07
CA PHE A 229 4.42 3.55 0.09
C PHE A 229 4.14 4.97 -0.41
N TRP A 230 5.01 5.93 -0.10
CA TRP A 230 4.86 7.28 -0.63
C TRP A 230 4.97 7.35 -2.15
N ARG A 231 5.89 6.59 -2.76
CA ARG A 231 5.96 6.47 -4.23
C ARG A 231 4.63 5.98 -4.83
N ASN A 232 4.06 4.93 -4.25
CA ASN A 232 2.76 4.40 -4.66
C ASN A 232 1.63 5.42 -4.46
N PHE A 233 1.65 6.11 -3.32
CA PHE A 233 0.70 7.18 -3.00
C PHE A 233 0.74 8.27 -4.08
N THR A 234 1.93 8.77 -4.43
CA THR A 234 2.11 9.78 -5.47
C THR A 234 1.55 9.32 -6.82
N LEU A 235 1.85 8.09 -7.23
CA LEU A 235 1.33 7.55 -8.49
C LEU A 235 -0.20 7.48 -8.48
N CYS A 236 -0.80 7.08 -7.36
CA CYS A 236 -2.26 7.09 -7.21
C CYS A 236 -2.82 8.52 -7.30
N GLN A 237 -2.20 9.49 -6.61
CA GLN A 237 -2.64 10.89 -6.61
C GLN A 237 -2.61 11.49 -8.02
N VAL A 238 -1.49 11.35 -8.72
CA VAL A 238 -1.34 11.82 -10.11
C VAL A 238 -2.35 11.15 -11.03
N GLY A 239 -2.60 9.85 -10.86
CA GLY A 239 -3.61 9.12 -11.64
C GLY A 239 -5.03 9.63 -11.42
N LEU A 240 -5.41 9.88 -10.16
CA LEU A 240 -6.73 10.42 -9.82
C LEU A 240 -6.90 11.86 -10.32
N GLU A 241 -5.88 12.69 -10.19
CA GLU A 241 -5.88 14.06 -10.70
C GLU A 241 -5.99 14.08 -12.23
N TRP A 242 -5.20 13.26 -12.92
CA TRP A 242 -5.27 13.13 -14.37
C TRP A 242 -6.67 12.69 -14.83
N TYR A 243 -7.28 11.71 -14.15
CA TYR A 243 -8.64 11.27 -14.44
C TYR A 243 -9.65 12.42 -14.30
N GLY A 244 -9.60 13.18 -13.20
CA GLY A 244 -10.49 14.32 -12.97
C GLY A 244 -10.32 15.42 -14.02
N ARG A 245 -9.09 15.66 -14.48
CA ARG A 245 -8.80 16.65 -15.54
C ARG A 245 -9.29 16.20 -16.91
N GLN A 246 -9.11 14.92 -17.24
CA GLN A 246 -9.45 14.35 -18.54
C GLN A 246 -10.96 14.14 -18.72
N TYR A 247 -11.67 13.82 -17.63
CA TYR A 247 -13.10 13.49 -17.65
C TYR A 247 -13.92 14.44 -16.78
N ARG A 248 -13.90 15.74 -17.11
CA ARG A 248 -14.57 16.79 -16.32
C ARG A 248 -16.08 16.58 -16.16
N ASP A 249 -16.72 15.97 -17.16
CA ASP A 249 -18.17 15.69 -17.13
C ASP A 249 -18.52 14.45 -16.31
N ARG A 250 -17.52 13.73 -15.78
CA ARG A 250 -17.72 12.55 -14.93
C ARG A 250 -17.48 12.90 -13.48
N PRO A 251 -18.16 12.22 -12.54
CA PRO A 251 -17.86 12.40 -11.12
C PRO A 251 -16.41 12.01 -10.83
N LEU A 252 -15.80 12.70 -9.87
CA LEU A 252 -14.52 12.32 -9.31
C LEU A 252 -14.59 10.88 -8.78
N VAL A 253 -13.48 10.17 -8.78
CA VAL A 253 -13.41 8.80 -8.28
C VAL A 253 -12.38 8.68 -7.15
N ASN A 254 -12.62 7.76 -6.24
CA ASN A 254 -11.72 7.44 -5.14
C ASN A 254 -10.62 6.46 -5.56
N ALA A 255 -9.74 6.04 -4.63
CA ALA A 255 -8.70 5.05 -4.91
C ALA A 255 -9.23 3.68 -5.35
N ARG A 256 -10.52 3.40 -5.09
CA ARG A 256 -11.22 2.20 -5.56
C ARG A 256 -11.88 2.42 -6.93
N GLY A 257 -11.70 3.56 -7.59
CA GLY A 257 -12.34 3.87 -8.87
C GLY A 257 -13.87 3.94 -8.78
N LEU A 258 -14.42 4.13 -7.57
CA LEU A 258 -15.84 4.37 -7.35
C LEU A 258 -16.08 5.88 -7.32
N PRO A 259 -17.24 6.36 -7.81
CA PRO A 259 -17.60 7.77 -7.70
C PRO A 259 -17.52 8.28 -6.26
N GLU A 260 -16.91 9.44 -6.07
CA GLU A 260 -16.92 10.15 -4.79
C GLU A 260 -18.33 10.69 -4.47
N PRO A 261 -18.66 10.88 -3.19
CA PRO A 261 -19.90 11.55 -2.79
C PRO A 261 -20.00 12.94 -3.44
N ALA A 262 -21.18 13.32 -3.93
CA ALA A 262 -21.39 14.60 -4.62
C ALA A 262 -20.96 15.82 -3.77
N GLY A 263 -21.07 15.71 -2.44
CA GLY A 263 -20.64 16.77 -1.51
C GLY A 263 -19.14 17.05 -1.49
N VAL A 264 -18.29 16.16 -1.99
CA VAL A 264 -16.82 16.35 -2.00
C VAL A 264 -16.42 17.56 -2.84
N VAL A 265 -17.09 17.76 -3.98
CA VAL A 265 -16.83 18.90 -4.88
C VAL A 265 -17.21 20.24 -4.24
N HIS A 266 -18.14 20.22 -3.29
CA HIS A 266 -18.64 21.40 -2.59
C HIS A 266 -18.04 21.57 -1.18
N GLY A 267 -17.11 20.70 -0.76
CA GLY A 267 -16.54 20.70 0.58
C GLY A 267 -17.51 20.28 1.69
N THR A 268 -18.70 19.75 1.36
CA THR A 268 -19.72 19.31 2.33
C THR A 268 -19.61 17.82 2.69
N ALA A 269 -18.74 17.08 1.99
CA ALA A 269 -18.43 15.69 2.29
C ALA A 269 -16.93 15.43 2.19
N VAL A 270 -16.46 14.47 2.98
CA VAL A 270 -15.09 13.95 2.94
C VAL A 270 -15.00 12.83 1.89
N SER A 271 -13.84 12.70 1.25
CA SER A 271 -13.56 11.59 0.34
C SER A 271 -13.86 10.25 1.02
N SER A 272 -14.50 9.37 0.27
CA SER A 272 -14.84 8.01 0.71
C SER A 272 -13.61 7.17 1.07
N ASP A 273 -12.41 7.55 0.62
CA ASP A 273 -11.16 6.92 1.04
C ASP A 273 -10.87 7.12 2.55
N PHE A 274 -11.36 8.18 3.18
CA PHE A 274 -11.26 8.38 4.64
C PHE A 274 -12.44 7.77 5.40
N SER A 275 -13.66 8.00 4.90
CA SER A 275 -14.90 7.80 5.67
C SER A 275 -15.41 6.37 5.60
N ASP A 276 -15.35 5.71 4.44
CA ASP A 276 -15.92 4.37 4.29
C ASP A 276 -15.21 3.36 5.19
N PRO A 277 -15.95 2.44 5.83
CA PRO A 277 -15.34 1.32 6.52
C PRO A 277 -14.55 0.45 5.54
N LEU A 278 -13.51 -0.22 6.05
CA LEU A 278 -12.79 -1.19 5.25
C LEU A 278 -13.72 -2.32 4.83
N GLN A 279 -13.64 -2.71 3.57
CA GLN A 279 -14.35 -3.88 3.08
C GLN A 279 -13.68 -5.15 3.60
N SER A 280 -14.39 -6.27 3.63
CA SER A 280 -13.87 -7.54 4.19
C SER A 280 -12.61 -8.06 3.48
N TYR A 281 -12.40 -7.70 2.22
CA TYR A 281 -11.17 -8.02 1.48
C TYR A 281 -10.04 -7.00 1.70
N GLU A 282 -10.34 -5.82 2.25
CA GLU A 282 -9.36 -4.78 2.59
C GLU A 282 -8.81 -4.97 4.00
N ASP A 283 -9.59 -5.57 4.90
CA ASP A 283 -9.17 -5.80 6.29
C ASP A 283 -7.95 -6.75 6.34
N PRO A 284 -6.78 -6.25 6.78
CA PRO A 284 -5.56 -7.06 6.86
C PRO A 284 -5.58 -8.02 8.06
N SER A 285 -6.65 -8.06 8.86
CA SER A 285 -6.72 -8.87 10.07
C SER A 285 -6.51 -10.36 9.75
N PRO A 286 -5.47 -11.00 10.32
CA PRO A 286 -5.20 -12.40 10.05
C PRO A 286 -6.34 -13.25 10.61
N THR A 287 -7.00 -14.00 9.73
CA THR A 287 -7.88 -15.10 10.14
C THR A 287 -7.06 -16.38 10.18
N LEU A 288 -7.37 -17.35 11.04
CA LEU A 288 -6.67 -18.64 11.06
C LEU A 288 -6.67 -19.30 9.68
N ARG A 289 -7.81 -19.23 8.99
CA ARG A 289 -7.95 -19.67 7.59
C ARG A 289 -7.01 -18.89 6.66
N GLY A 290 -6.90 -17.58 6.82
CA GLY A 290 -5.97 -16.73 6.07
C GLY A 290 -4.52 -17.11 6.31
N VAL A 291 -4.12 -17.37 7.56
CA VAL A 291 -2.76 -17.80 7.92
C VAL A 291 -2.44 -19.18 7.32
N LEU A 292 -3.37 -20.13 7.43
CA LEU A 292 -3.20 -21.47 6.84
C LEU A 292 -3.19 -21.42 5.30
N ALA A 293 -4.00 -20.56 4.69
CA ALA A 293 -4.01 -20.35 3.25
C ALA A 293 -2.76 -19.58 2.78
N TRP A 294 -2.20 -18.72 3.63
CA TRP A 294 -0.98 -17.95 3.37
C TRP A 294 0.29 -18.82 3.37
N LEU A 295 0.39 -19.80 4.26
CA LEU A 295 1.57 -20.66 4.39
C LEU A 295 2.02 -21.35 3.08
N PRO A 296 1.15 -21.98 2.27
CA PRO A 296 1.58 -22.55 1.00
C PRO A 296 1.96 -21.47 -0.03
N THR A 297 1.53 -20.22 0.13
CA THR A 297 1.86 -19.11 -0.77
C THR A 297 3.28 -18.60 -0.58
N THR A 298 3.83 -18.81 0.61
CA THR A 298 5.20 -18.40 0.94
C THR A 298 6.22 -19.42 0.48
N LEU A 299 5.82 -20.63 0.08
CA LEU A 299 6.69 -21.60 -0.58
C LEU A 299 7.08 -21.06 -1.96
N ALA A 300 8.23 -20.43 -2.01
CA ALA A 300 8.79 -19.77 -3.18
C ALA A 300 10.27 -20.15 -3.28
N PRO A 301 10.59 -21.44 -3.55
CA PRO A 301 11.98 -21.92 -3.65
C PRO A 301 12.79 -21.16 -4.72
N PHE A 302 12.09 -20.61 -5.71
CA PHE A 302 12.63 -19.74 -6.72
C PHE A 302 11.91 -18.40 -6.65
N LEU A 303 12.52 -17.45 -5.93
CA LEU A 303 12.03 -16.08 -5.90
C LEU A 303 12.08 -15.50 -7.33
N PRO A 304 11.02 -14.81 -7.79
CA PRO A 304 11.04 -14.11 -9.07
C PRO A 304 12.29 -13.21 -9.22
N PRO A 305 12.86 -13.11 -10.43
CA PRO A 305 13.97 -12.20 -10.68
C PRO A 305 13.57 -10.76 -10.31
N GLY A 306 14.49 -9.98 -9.74
CA GLY A 306 14.25 -8.59 -9.34
C GLY A 306 13.57 -8.39 -7.98
N MET A 307 13.17 -9.46 -7.27
CA MET A 307 12.61 -9.33 -5.90
C MET A 307 13.58 -8.70 -4.89
N ARG A 308 14.90 -8.80 -5.13
CA ARG A 308 15.91 -8.08 -4.34
C ARG A 308 15.82 -6.56 -4.47
N HIS A 309 15.16 -6.05 -5.52
CA HIS A 309 15.25 -4.66 -5.95
C HIS A 309 13.90 -3.91 -5.95
N THR A 310 12.76 -4.59 -5.72
CA THR A 310 11.44 -3.92 -5.76
C THR A 310 10.34 -4.68 -5.01
N ALA A 311 9.48 -3.95 -4.31
CA ALA A 311 8.26 -4.48 -3.71
C ALA A 311 7.18 -4.65 -4.79
N MET A 312 6.68 -5.88 -4.99
CA MET A 312 5.58 -6.13 -5.92
C MET A 312 4.24 -5.67 -5.30
N PRO A 313 3.34 -5.03 -6.08
CA PRO A 313 2.01 -4.65 -5.60
C PRO A 313 1.10 -5.89 -5.50
N ARG A 314 1.29 -6.70 -4.45
CA ARG A 314 0.55 -7.96 -4.24
C ARG A 314 -0.71 -7.82 -3.38
N ALA A 315 -0.93 -6.66 -2.74
CA ALA A 315 -2.10 -6.39 -1.92
C ALA A 315 -2.62 -4.95 -2.10
N GLY A 316 -3.83 -4.68 -1.61
CA GLY A 316 -4.45 -3.35 -1.61
C GLY A 316 -4.96 -2.87 -2.98
N ALA A 317 -5.15 -1.56 -3.13
CA ALA A 317 -5.70 -0.98 -4.35
C ALA A 317 -4.80 -1.18 -5.58
N LEU A 318 -3.48 -1.31 -5.42
CA LEU A 318 -2.58 -1.56 -6.54
C LEU A 318 -2.77 -2.97 -7.12
N ALA A 319 -2.96 -3.98 -6.27
CA ALA A 319 -3.29 -5.33 -6.73
C ALA A 319 -4.64 -5.34 -7.46
N ARG A 320 -5.63 -4.60 -6.93
CA ARG A 320 -6.94 -4.42 -7.57
C ARG A 320 -6.84 -3.67 -8.90
N ASN A 321 -6.11 -2.56 -8.97
CA ASN A 321 -5.94 -1.75 -10.17
C ASN A 321 -5.17 -2.51 -11.25
N ARG A 322 -4.19 -3.34 -10.88
CA ARG A 322 -3.55 -4.31 -11.77
C ARG A 322 -4.58 -5.27 -12.37
N LEU A 323 -5.46 -5.85 -11.54
CA LEU A 323 -6.51 -6.76 -12.01
C LEU A 323 -7.54 -6.05 -12.90
N ILE A 324 -7.93 -4.81 -12.57
CA ILE A 324 -8.82 -3.99 -13.41
C ILE A 324 -8.16 -3.73 -14.77
N ALA A 325 -6.91 -3.29 -14.80
CA ALA A 325 -6.18 -3.00 -16.04
C ALA A 325 -6.00 -4.25 -16.92
N LEU A 326 -5.70 -5.40 -16.30
CA LEU A 326 -5.62 -6.67 -17.00
C LEU A 326 -6.99 -7.12 -17.56
N GLY A 327 -8.09 -6.85 -16.85
CA GLY A 327 -9.45 -7.14 -17.30
C GLY A 327 -9.92 -6.21 -18.42
N ALA A 328 -9.54 -4.93 -18.36
CA ALA A 328 -9.83 -3.93 -19.39
C ALA A 328 -9.10 -4.25 -20.71
N ALA A 329 -7.99 -4.96 -20.68
CA ALA A 329 -7.26 -5.42 -21.86
C ALA A 329 -7.94 -6.61 -22.59
N HIS A 330 -9.23 -6.88 -22.33
CA HIS A 330 -10.04 -7.97 -22.90
C HIS A 330 -9.43 -9.37 -22.79
N ARG A 331 -8.57 -9.61 -21.79
CA ARG A 331 -8.13 -10.96 -21.45
C ARG A 331 -9.27 -11.68 -20.74
N SER A 332 -9.54 -12.93 -21.11
CA SER A 332 -10.49 -13.75 -20.37
C SER A 332 -10.05 -13.86 -18.91
N GLU A 333 -10.99 -13.95 -17.96
CA GLU A 333 -10.69 -14.17 -16.53
C GLU A 333 -9.71 -15.35 -16.36
N GLU A 334 -9.90 -16.40 -17.17
CA GLU A 334 -9.04 -17.57 -17.19
C GLU A 334 -7.62 -17.27 -17.70
N SER A 335 -7.48 -16.44 -18.75
CA SER A 335 -6.19 -15.94 -19.23
C SER A 335 -5.46 -15.11 -18.17
N MET A 336 -6.18 -14.27 -17.42
CA MET A 336 -5.60 -13.41 -16.39
C MET A 336 -5.11 -14.20 -15.19
N LEU A 337 -5.87 -15.23 -14.79
CA LEU A 337 -5.56 -16.06 -13.63
C LEU A 337 -4.57 -17.18 -13.95
N LYS A 338 -4.37 -17.53 -15.22
CA LYS A 338 -3.44 -18.59 -15.64
C LYS A 338 -2.03 -18.33 -15.12
N ASP A 339 -1.58 -17.08 -15.21
CA ASP A 339 -0.24 -16.67 -14.80
C ASP A 339 -0.16 -16.28 -13.32
N GLU A 340 -1.28 -16.28 -12.60
CA GLU A 340 -1.27 -16.02 -11.16
C GLU A 340 -0.94 -17.28 -10.36
N PRO A 341 -0.13 -17.16 -9.29
CA PRO A 341 0.10 -18.23 -8.34
C PRO A 341 -1.25 -18.79 -7.83
N PRO A 342 -1.42 -20.12 -7.75
CA PRO A 342 -2.67 -20.76 -7.32
C PRO A 342 -3.34 -20.15 -6.09
N PRO A 343 -2.61 -19.77 -5.02
CA PRO A 343 -3.28 -19.23 -3.84
C PRO A 343 -3.75 -17.78 -3.98
N LEU A 344 -3.18 -17.01 -4.91
CA LEU A 344 -3.67 -15.65 -5.20
C LEU A 344 -4.89 -15.66 -6.11
N ARG A 345 -5.08 -16.72 -6.91
CA ARG A 345 -6.22 -16.84 -7.82
C ARG A 345 -7.56 -16.70 -7.11
N GLN A 346 -7.69 -17.18 -5.88
CA GLN A 346 -8.96 -17.08 -5.15
C GLN A 346 -9.27 -15.63 -4.77
N THR A 347 -8.28 -14.90 -4.25
CA THR A 347 -8.41 -13.48 -3.92
C THR A 347 -8.63 -12.65 -5.18
N SER A 348 -7.85 -12.89 -6.24
CA SER A 348 -8.00 -12.19 -7.51
C SER A 348 -9.33 -12.47 -8.18
N ARG A 349 -9.85 -13.71 -8.14
CA ARG A 349 -11.22 -14.03 -8.57
C ARG A 349 -12.26 -13.27 -7.77
N ALA A 350 -12.10 -13.20 -6.45
CA ALA A 350 -13.04 -12.47 -5.59
C ALA A 350 -13.05 -10.97 -5.95
N VAL A 351 -11.87 -10.39 -6.18
CA VAL A 351 -11.71 -9.00 -6.63
C VAL A 351 -12.30 -8.80 -8.03
N LEU A 352 -12.00 -9.65 -9.01
CA LEU A 352 -12.54 -9.59 -10.37
C LEU A 352 -14.07 -9.70 -10.37
N ARG A 353 -14.64 -10.65 -9.63
CA ARG A 353 -16.10 -10.78 -9.48
C ARG A 353 -16.72 -9.57 -8.81
N SER A 354 -16.05 -8.98 -7.81
CA SER A 354 -16.50 -7.74 -7.18
C SER A 354 -16.52 -6.58 -8.18
N ILE A 355 -15.46 -6.43 -8.98
CA ILE A 355 -15.37 -5.43 -10.05
C ILE A 355 -16.47 -5.64 -11.09
N SER A 356 -16.68 -6.87 -11.58
CA SER A 356 -17.72 -7.16 -12.58
C SER A 356 -19.12 -6.86 -12.06
N ARG A 357 -19.42 -7.16 -10.78
CA ARG A 357 -20.69 -6.79 -10.16
C ARG A 357 -20.86 -5.28 -10.01
N GLN A 358 -19.80 -4.58 -9.59
CA GLN A 358 -19.80 -3.12 -9.49
C GLN A 358 -20.05 -2.48 -10.87
N ALA A 359 -19.35 -2.94 -11.91
CA ALA A 359 -19.55 -2.47 -13.28
C ALA A 359 -20.98 -2.73 -13.78
N ALA A 360 -21.53 -3.94 -13.56
CA ALA A 360 -22.90 -4.27 -13.93
C ALA A 360 -23.93 -3.38 -13.20
N SER A 361 -23.71 -3.12 -11.90
CA SER A 361 -24.58 -2.23 -11.12
C SER A 361 -24.53 -0.78 -11.61
N LEU A 362 -23.35 -0.31 -12.03
CA LEU A 362 -23.16 1.04 -12.58
C LEU A 362 -23.84 1.17 -13.94
N CYS A 363 -23.71 0.17 -14.82
CA CYS A 363 -24.41 0.13 -16.10
C CYS A 363 -25.93 0.09 -15.92
N ALA A 364 -26.44 -0.68 -14.96
CA ALA A 364 -27.87 -0.73 -14.66
C ALA A 364 -28.39 0.61 -14.12
N ALA A 365 -27.64 1.27 -13.24
CA ALA A 365 -27.98 2.59 -12.72
C ALA A 365 -28.00 3.66 -13.83
N LEU A 366 -27.00 3.64 -14.72
CA LEU A 366 -26.93 4.53 -15.87
C LEU A 366 -28.10 4.29 -16.84
N ALA A 367 -28.44 3.03 -17.14
CA ALA A 367 -29.58 2.69 -17.98
C ALA A 367 -30.92 3.17 -17.37
N ALA A 368 -31.11 2.96 -16.07
CA ALA A 368 -32.30 3.45 -15.35
C ALA A 368 -32.40 4.98 -15.33
N SER A 369 -31.27 5.69 -15.30
CA SER A 369 -31.25 7.16 -15.37
C SER A 369 -31.49 7.71 -16.78
N GLY A 370 -31.15 6.94 -17.83
CA GLY A 370 -31.34 7.33 -19.22
C GLY A 370 -32.79 7.21 -19.72
N ASP A 371 -33.59 6.33 -19.11
CA ASP A 371 -34.99 6.11 -19.50
C ASP A 371 -35.98 7.17 -18.96
N ALA A 372 -35.54 8.04 -18.05
CA ALA A 372 -36.41 9.08 -17.47
C ALA A 372 -36.57 10.34 -18.35
N GLY A 373 -35.98 10.38 -19.55
CA GLY A 373 -35.90 11.59 -20.39
C GLY A 373 -36.61 11.55 -21.76
N SER A 374 -37.21 10.44 -22.19
CA SER A 374 -37.71 10.30 -23.58
C SER A 374 -39.24 10.38 -23.73
N THR A 375 -39.87 11.45 -23.22
CA THR A 375 -41.18 11.89 -23.71
C THR A 375 -41.16 13.39 -24.01
N GLY A 376 -40.37 13.77 -25.02
CA GLY A 376 -40.32 15.12 -25.57
C GLY A 376 -40.08 15.04 -27.07
N GLY A 377 -41.11 14.65 -27.82
CA GLY A 377 -41.06 14.61 -29.27
C GLY A 377 -40.85 16.01 -29.84
N VAL A 378 -39.62 16.31 -30.25
CA VAL A 378 -39.32 17.47 -31.10
C VAL A 378 -39.08 16.94 -32.50
N SER A 379 -40.05 17.22 -33.37
CA SER A 379 -40.00 16.98 -34.81
C SER A 379 -38.86 17.79 -35.45
N PRO A 380 -38.05 17.23 -36.36
CA PRO A 380 -37.05 18.01 -37.07
C PRO A 380 -37.76 18.86 -38.14
N LYS A 381 -37.62 20.18 -38.06
CA LYS A 381 -37.90 21.10 -39.16
C LYS A 381 -36.58 21.58 -39.74
N GLY A 382 -36.41 21.33 -41.03
CA GLY A 382 -35.95 22.33 -42.00
C GLY A 382 -34.47 22.67 -41.99
N GLU A 383 -33.78 22.14 -42.98
CA GLU A 383 -32.71 22.84 -43.69
C GLU A 383 -33.06 24.31 -43.97
N ASP A 384 -32.08 25.21 -43.83
CA ASP A 384 -31.80 26.26 -44.83
C ASP A 384 -30.50 27.02 -44.49
N GLY A 385 -29.53 26.95 -45.41
CA GLY A 385 -28.84 28.12 -46.01
C GLY A 385 -27.76 28.92 -45.24
N LEU A 386 -26.53 28.84 -45.77
CA LEU A 386 -25.58 29.96 -46.11
C LEU A 386 -25.18 30.93 -44.96
N VAL A 387 -23.91 31.05 -44.55
CA VAL A 387 -22.68 31.53 -45.21
C VAL A 387 -21.49 31.15 -44.33
#